data_AF-A0A959XNU8-F1
#
_entry.id   AF-A0A959XNU8-F1
#
_cell.length_a   1.000
_cell.length_b   1.000
_cell.length_c   1.000
_cell.angle_alpha   90.00
_cell.angle_beta   90.00
_cell.angle_gamma   90.00
#
_symmetry.space_group_name_H-M   'P 1'
#
loop_
_entity.id
_entity.type
_entity.pdbx_description
1 polymer ?
#
loop_
_entity_poly.entity_id
_entity_poly.type
_entity_poly.pdbx_seq_one_letter_code
_entity_poly.pdbx_strand_id
1 'polypeptide(L)'
;DYAKAGFRLLPSRAGRNRSSAFITLLYALFVIPVGMLPWVFGVVGEVAMGTAVVLGLVMVIPALRLFRSMEIADARRLMFASFLYLPIVQLAYVLDKA
;
A
#
# COMPACT_ATOMS: atom_id res chain seq x y z
N ASP A 1 0.85 -23.25 0.75
CA ASP A 1 -0.32 -23.93 1.34
C ASP A 1 -1.64 -23.64 0.62
N TYR A 2 -2.01 -22.39 0.32
CA TYR A 2 -3.25 -22.09 -0.42
C TYR A 2 -3.42 -22.81 -1.77
N ALA A 3 -2.35 -22.91 -2.56
CA ALA A 3 -2.38 -23.65 -3.83
C ALA A 3 -2.64 -25.15 -3.65
N LYS A 4 -2.21 -25.75 -2.53
CA LYS A 4 -2.47 -27.16 -2.21
C LYS A 4 -3.93 -27.42 -1.85
N ALA A 5 -4.63 -26.38 -1.38
CA ALA A 5 -6.06 -26.41 -1.08
C ALA A 5 -6.95 -25.95 -2.25
N GLY A 6 -6.37 -25.75 -3.45
CA GLY A 6 -7.11 -25.30 -4.64
C GLY A 6 -7.48 -23.81 -4.66
N PHE A 7 -7.10 -23.04 -3.63
CA PHE A 7 -7.40 -21.61 -3.54
C PHE A 7 -6.37 -20.77 -4.31
N ARG A 8 -6.89 -19.84 -5.14
CA ARG A 8 -6.10 -18.83 -5.85
C ARG A 8 -6.23 -17.49 -5.14
N LEU A 9 -5.11 -17.00 -4.62
CA LEU A 9 -5.05 -15.73 -3.88
C LEU A 9 -4.73 -14.52 -4.75
N LEU A 10 -4.17 -14.72 -5.94
CA LEU A 10 -3.76 -13.63 -6.83
C LEU A 10 -4.74 -13.51 -8.00
N PRO A 11 -5.00 -12.28 -8.49
CA PRO A 11 -5.88 -12.04 -9.65
C PRO A 11 -5.29 -12.61 -10.95
N SER A 12 -4.01 -12.95 -10.96
CA SER A 12 -3.35 -13.58 -12.09
C SER A 12 -3.59 -15.09 -12.09
N ARG A 13 -3.96 -15.65 -13.25
CA ARG A 13 -4.14 -17.10 -13.43
C ARG A 13 -2.84 -17.89 -13.18
N ALA A 14 -1.68 -17.25 -13.33
CA ALA A 14 -0.35 -17.87 -13.21
C ALA A 14 0.28 -17.69 -11.81
N GLY A 15 -0.43 -17.13 -10.83
CA GLY A 15 0.11 -16.90 -9.50
C GLY A 15 1.13 -15.74 -9.46
N ARG A 16 2.29 -15.99 -8.86
CA ARG A 16 3.34 -14.98 -8.61
C ARG A 16 4.00 -14.57 -9.93
N ASN A 17 3.39 -13.63 -10.65
CA ASN A 17 3.85 -13.17 -11.95
C ASN A 17 4.04 -11.64 -11.98
N ARG A 18 4.74 -11.17 -13.01
CA ARG A 18 5.02 -9.74 -13.19
C ARG A 18 3.74 -8.89 -13.28
N SER A 19 2.65 -9.44 -13.82
CA SER A 19 1.35 -8.75 -13.87
C SER A 19 0.76 -8.52 -12.48
N SER A 20 0.81 -9.50 -11.58
CA SER A 20 0.36 -9.34 -10.19
C SER A 20 1.20 -8.32 -9.45
N ALA A 21 2.53 -8.36 -9.63
CA ALA A 21 3.42 -7.39 -9.01
C ALA A 21 3.20 -5.97 -9.58
N PHE A 22 2.88 -5.85 -10.87
CA PHE A 22 2.50 -4.57 -11.49
C PHE A 22 1.21 -4.02 -10.90
N ILE A 23 0.18 -4.85 -10.77
CA ILE A 23 -1.09 -4.48 -10.14
C ILE A 23 -0.83 -4.00 -8.70
N THR A 24 -0.02 -4.74 -7.93
CA THR A 24 0.36 -4.33 -6.57
C THR A 24 1.07 -2.98 -6.53
N LEU A 25 2.00 -2.73 -7.44
CA LEU A 25 2.68 -1.44 -7.57
C LEU A 25 1.70 -0.31 -7.92
N LEU A 26 0.78 -0.56 -8.86
CA LEU A 26 -0.24 0.39 -9.25
C LEU A 26 -1.12 0.78 -8.05
N TYR A 27 -1.62 -0.20 -7.29
CA TYR A 27 -2.38 0.07 -6.08
C TYR A 27 -1.57 0.83 -5.03
N ALA A 28 -0.29 0.52 -4.84
CA ALA A 28 0.58 1.26 -3.93
C ALA A 28 0.74 2.74 -4.34
N LEU A 29 0.76 3.04 -5.66
CA LEU A 29 0.75 4.42 -6.14
C LEU A 29 -0.58 5.13 -5.84
N PHE A 30 -1.71 4.43 -6.00
CA PHE A 30 -3.05 4.97 -5.70
C PHE A 30 -3.28 5.26 -4.22
N VAL A 31 -2.50 4.66 -3.31
CA VAL A 31 -2.56 4.98 -1.87
C VAL A 31 -2.31 6.48 -1.63
N ILE A 32 -1.47 7.13 -2.43
CA ILE A 32 -1.12 8.55 -2.28
C ILE A 32 -2.35 9.46 -2.54
N PRO A 33 -2.95 9.48 -3.75
CA PRO A 33 -4.11 10.34 -4.00
C PRO A 33 -5.32 9.93 -3.15
N VAL A 34 -5.51 8.65 -2.84
CA VAL A 34 -6.61 8.19 -1.98
C VAL A 34 -6.41 8.63 -0.53
N GLY A 35 -5.18 8.62 -0.03
CA GLY A 35 -4.84 9.15 1.29
C GLY A 35 -5.06 10.66 1.42
N MET A 36 -5.03 11.40 0.32
CA MET A 36 -5.30 12.84 0.35
C MET A 36 -6.79 13.17 0.41
N LEU A 37 -7.70 12.21 0.14
CA LEU A 37 -9.14 12.48 0.04
C LEU A 37 -9.75 13.12 1.29
N PRO A 38 -9.46 12.67 2.53
CA PRO A 38 -10.04 13.30 3.73
C PRO A 38 -9.69 14.79 3.83
N TRP A 39 -8.49 15.19 3.38
CA TRP A 39 -8.08 16.59 3.34
C TRP A 39 -8.82 17.36 2.25
N VAL A 40 -8.99 16.77 1.05
CA VAL A 40 -9.77 17.37 -0.05
C VAL A 40 -11.22 17.63 0.37
N PHE A 41 -11.80 16.77 1.20
CA PHE A 41 -13.16 16.95 1.74
C PHE A 41 -13.21 17.85 2.99
N GLY A 42 -12.09 18.40 3.44
CA GLY A 42 -12.02 19.27 4.62
C GLY A 42 -12.25 18.56 5.94
N VAL A 43 -11.98 17.25 6.02
CA VAL A 43 -12.16 16.44 7.24
C VAL A 43 -10.92 16.48 8.13
N VAL A 44 -9.73 16.66 7.55
CA VAL A 44 -8.44 16.65 8.24
C VAL A 44 -7.57 17.82 7.77
N GLY A 45 -6.61 18.22 8.60
CA GLY A 45 -5.65 19.29 8.33
C GLY A 45 -4.49 18.91 7.41
N GLU A 46 -3.57 19.86 7.23
CA GLU A 46 -2.41 19.72 6.36
C GLU A 46 -1.38 18.71 6.89
N VAL A 47 -1.32 18.49 8.22
CA VAL A 47 -0.36 17.55 8.85
C VAL A 47 -0.78 16.11 8.54
N ALA A 48 -2.07 15.81 8.61
CA ALA A 48 -2.64 14.54 8.18
C ALA A 48 -2.36 14.26 6.70
N MET A 49 -2.58 15.25 5.83
CA MET A 49 -2.29 15.14 4.40
C MET A 49 -0.81 14.87 4.13
N GLY A 50 0.08 15.67 4.73
CA GLY A 50 1.53 15.49 4.57
C GLY A 50 1.99 14.11 5.05
N THR A 51 1.46 13.64 6.18
CA THR A 51 1.76 12.31 6.72
C THR A 51 1.32 11.19 5.76
N ALA A 52 0.11 11.26 5.23
CA ALA A 52 -0.42 10.28 4.27
C ALA A 52 0.43 10.22 2.99
N VAL A 53 0.83 11.39 2.45
CA VAL A 53 1.66 11.47 1.25
C VAL A 53 3.05 10.90 1.50
N VAL A 54 3.72 11.30 2.58
CA VAL A 54 5.08 10.83 2.90
C VAL A 54 5.10 9.31 3.11
N LEU A 55 4.16 8.77 3.89
CA LEU A 55 4.10 7.33 4.12
C LEU A 55 3.68 6.56 2.86
N GLY A 56 2.84 7.15 2.01
CA GLY A 56 2.47 6.57 0.72
C GLY A 56 3.68 6.44 -0.21
N LEU A 57 4.50 7.50 -0.30
CA LEU A 57 5.76 7.47 -1.05
C LEU A 57 6.74 6.42 -0.51
N VAL A 58 6.85 6.31 0.83
CA VAL A 58 7.68 5.27 1.46
C VAL A 58 7.17 3.86 1.11
N MET A 59 5.85 3.64 1.08
CA MET A 59 5.22 2.36 0.73
C MET A 59 5.43 1.96 -0.74
N VAL A 60 5.60 2.92 -1.65
CA VAL A 60 5.91 2.66 -3.07
C VAL A 60 7.30 2.02 -3.23
N ILE A 61 8.27 2.31 -2.36
CA ILE A 61 9.63 1.75 -2.44
C ILE A 61 9.65 0.21 -2.37
N PRO A 62 9.08 -0.46 -1.34
CA PRO A 62 9.02 -1.91 -1.31
C PRO A 62 8.14 -2.50 -2.41
N ALA A 63 7.10 -1.78 -2.87
CA ALA A 63 6.29 -2.22 -4.01
C ALA A 63 7.10 -2.24 -5.33
N LEU A 64 7.95 -1.23 -5.56
CA LEU A 64 8.88 -1.19 -6.69
C LEU A 64 9.92 -2.31 -6.61
N ARG A 65 10.43 -2.59 -5.40
CA ARG A 65 11.35 -3.72 -5.17
C ARG A 65 10.69 -5.05 -5.49
N LEU A 66 9.47 -5.27 -4.99
CA LEU A 66 8.67 -6.46 -5.31
C LEU A 66 8.40 -6.60 -6.81
N PHE A 67 8.14 -5.50 -7.51
CA PHE A 67 7.94 -5.53 -8.96
C PHE A 67 9.19 -5.97 -9.74
N ARG A 68 10.39 -5.65 -9.24
CA ARG A 68 11.66 -6.02 -9.86
C ARG A 68 12.12 -7.44 -9.49
N SER A 69 12.07 -7.79 -8.21
CA SER A 69 12.57 -9.07 -7.70
C SER A 69 11.55 -10.20 -7.80
N MET A 70 10.26 -9.88 -7.63
CA MET A 70 9.18 -10.85 -7.43
C MET A 70 9.44 -11.83 -6.28
N GLU A 71 10.29 -11.47 -5.32
CA GLU A 71 10.70 -12.35 -4.22
C GLU A 71 9.75 -12.28 -3.02
N ILE A 72 9.63 -13.40 -2.30
CA ILE A 72 8.75 -13.50 -1.10
C ILE A 72 9.24 -12.56 0.00
N ALA A 73 10.56 -12.36 0.11
CA ALA A 73 11.15 -11.44 1.07
C ALA A 73 10.66 -10.00 0.85
N ASP A 74 10.60 -9.55 -0.40
CA ASP A 74 10.13 -8.19 -0.72
C ASP A 74 8.61 -8.07 -0.59
N ALA A 75 7.85 -9.13 -0.89
CA ALA A 75 6.41 -9.18 -0.62
C ALA A 75 6.12 -9.03 0.89
N ARG A 76 6.93 -9.69 1.73
CA ARG A 76 6.83 -9.59 3.19
C ARG A 76 7.18 -8.18 3.69
N ARG A 77 8.21 -7.55 3.12
CA ARG A 77 8.57 -6.16 3.43
C ARG A 77 7.44 -5.20 3.06
N LEU A 78 6.84 -5.37 1.88
CA LEU A 78 5.68 -4.57 1.48
C LEU A 78 4.51 -4.76 2.45
N MET A 79 4.23 -5.99 2.88
CA MET A 79 3.17 -6.28 3.85
C MET A 79 3.38 -5.51 5.17
N PHE A 80 4.59 -5.56 5.74
CA PHE A 80 4.89 -4.82 6.97
C PHE A 80 4.84 -3.30 6.77
N ALA A 81 5.27 -2.79 5.62
CA ALA A 81 5.13 -1.37 5.29
C ALA A 81 3.65 -0.95 5.26
N SER A 82 2.77 -1.75 4.64
CA SER A 82 1.32 -1.50 4.64
C SER A 82 0.71 -1.54 6.04
N PHE A 83 1.16 -2.49 6.87
CA PHE A 83 0.71 -2.61 8.27
C PHE A 83 1.13 -1.44 9.14
N LEU A 84 2.27 -0.80 8.83
CA LEU A 84 2.71 0.40 9.54
C LEU A 84 2.03 1.67 8.98
N TYR A 85 1.84 1.73 7.65
CA TYR A 85 1.17 2.84 6.97
C TYR A 85 -0.22 3.10 7.57
N LEU A 86 -1.05 2.06 7.66
CA LEU A 86 -2.46 2.19 8.04
C LEU A 86 -2.67 2.84 9.42
N PRO A 87 -2.10 2.32 10.53
CA PRO A 87 -2.31 2.89 11.86
C PRO A 87 -1.73 4.29 11.98
N ILE A 88 -0.56 4.59 11.38
CA ILE A 88 0.02 5.93 11.48
C ILE A 88 -0.85 6.96 10.77
N VAL A 89 -1.32 6.65 9.55
CA VAL A 89 -2.20 7.56 8.80
C VAL A 89 -3.56 7.72 9.52
N GLN A 90 -4.12 6.64 10.06
CA GLN A 90 -5.35 6.72 10.85
C GLN A 90 -5.18 7.58 12.11
N LEU A 91 -4.07 7.44 12.83
CA LEU A 91 -3.75 8.30 13.97
C LEU A 91 -3.60 9.75 13.54
N ALA A 92 -2.90 10.03 12.44
CA ALA A 92 -2.76 11.37 11.90
C ALA A 92 -4.13 11.99 11.57
N TYR A 93 -5.05 11.22 10.97
CA TYR A 93 -6.42 11.70 10.69
C TYR A 93 -7.23 12.01 11.94
N VAL A 94 -7.04 11.24 13.01
CA VAL A 94 -7.75 11.45 14.29
C VAL A 94 -7.18 12.66 15.05
N LEU A 95 -5.86 12.82 15.03
CA LEU A 95 -5.16 13.87 15.78
C LEU A 95 -5.21 15.23 15.09
N ASP A 96 -5.16 15.26 13.76
CA ASP A 96 -5.21 16.47 12.94
C ASP A 96 -6.58 16.61 12.27
N LYS A 97 -7.63 16.47 13.07
CA LYS A 97 -9.01 16.68 12.63
C LYS A 97 -9.26 18.18 12.47
N ALA A 98 -9.78 18.57 11.30
CA ALA A 98 -10.13 19.96 10.99
C ALA A 98 -11.41 20.43 11.71
#